data_AF-A0A2T5B9S8-F1
#
_entry.id   AF-A0A2T5B9S8-F1
#
_cell.length_a   1.000
_cell.length_b   1.000
_cell.length_c   1.000
_cell.angle_alpha   90.00
_cell.angle_beta   90.00
_cell.angle_gamma   90.00
#
_symmetry.space_group_name_H-M   'P 1'
#
loop_
_entity.id
_entity.type
_entity.pdbx_description
1 polymer ?
#
loop_
_entity_poly.entity_id
_entity_poly.type
_entity_poly.pdbx_seq_one_letter_code
_entity_poly.pdbx_strand_id
1 'polypeptide(L)'
;MCLDVIENGGTAVIAERASAYVSEETWKTLVKRHLRRGCDDLAQLARSILKGKERLHEAVGRAAGGVFGFLGRPRIERVFAEELARRIPLPVDAKLSAAARGLQIAGIYICIVGNRDLADCACLREILKAEGKERLKRLMQGALEDWQGLPRRMREGMTEL
;
A
#
# COMPACT_ATOMS: atom_id res chain seq x y z
N MET A 1 -19.60 -0.85 -8.14
CA MET A 1 -19.21 -0.15 -9.39
C MET A 1 -17.74 0.18 -9.54
N CYS A 2 -16.92 0.45 -8.50
CA CYS A 2 -15.46 0.53 -8.70
C CYS A 2 -14.73 -0.79 -8.39
N LEU A 3 -15.24 -1.60 -7.45
CA LEU A 3 -14.71 -2.95 -7.19
C LEU A 3 -14.91 -3.85 -8.42
N ASP A 4 -16.06 -3.70 -9.08
CA ASP A 4 -16.45 -4.43 -10.28
C ASP A 4 -15.50 -4.11 -11.48
N VAL A 5 -14.88 -2.93 -11.52
CA VAL A 5 -13.86 -2.55 -12.52
C VAL A 5 -12.50 -3.18 -12.20
N ILE A 6 -12.19 -3.38 -10.92
CA ILE A 6 -10.96 -4.07 -10.50
C ILE A 6 -11.09 -5.56 -10.79
N GLU A 7 -12.26 -6.15 -10.55
CA GLU A 7 -12.59 -7.53 -10.88
C GLU A 7 -12.59 -7.80 -12.39
N ASN A 8 -13.04 -6.83 -13.21
CA ASN A 8 -13.10 -6.94 -14.67
C ASN A 8 -11.94 -6.22 -15.40
N GLY A 9 -10.69 -6.55 -15.05
CA GLY A 9 -9.50 -6.15 -15.83
C GLY A 9 -8.56 -5.14 -15.17
N GLY A 10 -8.95 -4.53 -14.05
CA GLY A 10 -8.08 -3.62 -13.28
C GLY A 10 -6.89 -4.32 -12.60
N THR A 11 -6.94 -5.63 -12.37
CA THR A 11 -5.83 -6.40 -11.78
C THR A 11 -4.57 -6.41 -12.64
N ALA A 12 -4.69 -6.48 -13.97
CA ALA A 12 -3.56 -6.45 -14.89
C ALA A 12 -2.81 -5.10 -14.83
N VAL A 13 -3.57 -4.00 -14.78
CA VAL A 13 -3.03 -2.65 -14.64
C VAL A 13 -2.31 -2.49 -13.29
N ILE A 14 -2.89 -3.01 -12.20
CA ILE A 14 -2.27 -2.98 -10.88
C ILE A 14 -0.93 -3.75 -10.86
N ALA A 15 -0.85 -4.90 -11.53
CA ALA A 15 0.39 -5.67 -11.64
C ALA A 15 1.46 -4.95 -12.47
N GLU A 16 1.07 -4.34 -13.59
CA GLU A 16 1.97 -3.55 -14.45
C GLU A 16 2.49 -2.29 -13.73
N ARG A 17 1.65 -1.64 -12.92
CA ARG A 17 2.09 -0.48 -12.13
C ARG A 17 2.96 -0.87 -10.95
N ALA A 18 2.71 -2.01 -10.31
CA ALA A 18 3.58 -2.50 -9.24
C ALA A 18 5.01 -2.77 -9.75
N SER A 19 5.18 -3.34 -10.94
CA SER A 19 6.50 -3.64 -11.52
C SER A 19 7.31 -2.39 -11.89
N ALA A 20 6.67 -1.21 -12.01
CA ALA A 20 7.38 0.06 -12.18
C ALA A 20 8.11 0.53 -10.91
N TYR A 21 7.70 0.04 -9.72
CA TYR A 21 8.22 0.49 -8.43
C TYR A 21 8.88 -0.60 -7.59
N VAL A 22 8.58 -1.86 -7.86
CA VAL A 22 9.23 -3.02 -7.25
C VAL A 22 9.80 -3.93 -8.34
N SER A 23 10.88 -4.64 -8.02
CA SER A 23 11.46 -5.63 -8.92
C SER A 23 10.44 -6.73 -9.21
N GLU A 24 10.48 -7.27 -10.44
CA GLU A 24 9.58 -8.35 -10.86
C GLU A 24 9.69 -9.57 -9.92
N GLU A 25 10.91 -9.89 -9.45
CA GLU A 25 11.17 -10.93 -8.47
C GLU A 25 10.46 -10.67 -7.14
N THR A 26 10.56 -9.44 -6.62
CA THR A 26 9.89 -9.05 -5.36
C THR A 26 8.37 -9.15 -5.51
N TRP A 27 7.82 -8.66 -6.62
CA TRP A 27 6.40 -8.76 -6.93
C TRP A 27 5.93 -10.22 -6.99
N LYS A 28 6.58 -11.06 -7.81
CA LYS A 28 6.23 -12.47 -7.96
C LYS A 28 6.32 -13.22 -6.63
N THR A 29 7.35 -12.95 -5.84
CA THR A 29 7.55 -13.59 -4.54
C THR A 29 6.47 -13.19 -3.54
N LEU A 30 6.10 -11.89 -3.50
CA LEU A 30 5.00 -11.39 -2.67
C LEU A 30 3.68 -12.06 -3.06
N VAL A 31 3.31 -12.01 -4.34
CA VAL A 31 2.06 -12.59 -4.84
C VAL A 31 2.00 -14.09 -4.54
N LYS A 32 3.06 -14.85 -4.88
CA LYS A 32 3.11 -16.31 -4.66
C LYS A 32 2.95 -16.68 -3.18
N ARG A 33 3.60 -15.95 -2.27
CA ARG A 33 3.51 -16.20 -0.82
C ARG A 33 2.11 -15.94 -0.29
N HIS A 34 1.46 -14.88 -0.76
CA HIS A 34 0.21 -14.41 -0.18
C HIS A 34 -1.05 -14.91 -0.89
N LEU A 35 -0.94 -15.52 -2.07
CA LEU A 35 -2.09 -16.08 -2.79
C LEU A 35 -2.92 -17.03 -1.90
N ARG A 36 -2.25 -17.92 -1.15
CA ARG A 36 -2.90 -18.84 -0.20
C ARG A 36 -3.04 -18.30 1.22
N ARG A 37 -2.28 -17.29 1.61
CA ARG A 37 -2.27 -16.75 2.98
C ARG A 37 -3.20 -15.55 3.17
N GLY A 38 -3.60 -14.89 2.09
CA GLY A 38 -4.33 -13.62 2.15
C GLY A 38 -3.42 -12.43 2.44
N CYS A 39 -4.03 -11.30 2.78
CA CYS A 39 -3.38 -9.99 2.84
C CYS A 39 -3.11 -9.46 4.26
N ASP A 40 -3.34 -10.25 5.31
CA ASP A 40 -3.30 -9.76 6.70
C ASP A 40 -1.93 -9.23 7.10
N ASP A 41 -0.85 -9.93 6.75
CA ASP A 41 0.53 -9.49 7.00
C ASP A 41 0.85 -8.15 6.30
N LEU A 42 0.30 -7.93 5.09
CA LEU A 42 0.48 -6.69 4.32
C LEU A 42 -0.28 -5.54 4.98
N ALA A 43 -1.54 -5.79 5.40
CA ALA A 43 -2.35 -4.81 6.12
C ALA A 43 -1.66 -4.41 7.44
N GLN A 44 -1.20 -5.39 8.22
CA GLN A 44 -0.53 -5.14 9.49
C GLN A 44 0.74 -4.31 9.32
N LEU A 45 1.54 -4.59 8.29
CA LEU A 45 2.74 -3.81 8.00
C LEU A 45 2.38 -2.39 7.55
N ALA A 46 1.41 -2.23 6.65
CA ALA A 46 0.94 -0.92 6.20
C ALA A 46 0.46 -0.05 7.37
N ARG A 47 -0.36 -0.61 8.27
CA ARG A 47 -0.80 0.05 9.50
C ARG A 47 0.38 0.48 10.36
N SER A 48 1.37 -0.39 10.52
CA SER A 48 2.55 -0.11 11.36
C SER A 48 3.39 1.03 10.78
N ILE A 49 3.54 1.10 9.46
CA ILE A 49 4.21 2.20 8.77
C ILE A 49 3.45 3.51 8.94
N LEU A 50 2.11 3.50 8.77
CA LEU A 50 1.27 4.70 8.92
C LEU A 50 1.29 5.24 10.36
N LYS A 51 1.18 4.37 11.38
CA LYS A 51 1.31 4.78 12.79
C LYS A 51 2.72 5.27 13.13
N GLY A 52 3.74 4.66 12.55
CA GLY A 52 5.13 5.12 12.70
C GLY A 52 5.32 6.54 12.16
N LYS A 53 4.69 6.85 11.02
CA LYS A 53 4.65 8.20 10.45
C LYS A 53 3.95 9.20 11.38
N GLU A 54 2.78 8.87 11.92
CA GLU A 54 2.08 9.74 12.88
C GLU A 54 2.98 10.10 14.07
N ARG A 55 3.68 9.11 14.62
CA ARG A 55 4.66 9.32 15.70
C ARG A 55 5.86 10.17 15.28
N LEU A 56 6.32 10.07 14.03
CA LEU A 56 7.40 10.94 13.52
C LEU A 56 6.95 12.40 13.45
N HIS A 57 5.70 12.65 13.07
CA HIS A 57 5.12 14.00 13.08
C HIS A 57 4.90 14.55 14.50
N GLU A 58 4.58 13.68 15.46
CA GLU A 58 4.47 14.06 16.89
C GLU A 58 5.85 14.27 17.55
N ALA A 59 6.88 13.54 17.08
CA ALA A 59 8.22 13.52 17.66
C ALA A 59 9.21 14.48 16.99
N VAL A 60 8.75 15.57 16.37
CA VAL A 60 9.62 16.65 15.86
C VAL A 60 10.46 17.18 17.02
N GLY A 61 11.65 16.61 17.20
CA GLY A 61 12.53 16.90 18.32
C GLY A 61 13.66 15.90 18.54
N ARG A 62 13.42 14.58 18.64
CA ARG A 62 14.49 13.62 19.00
C ARG A 62 14.22 12.22 18.43
N ALA A 63 15.23 11.66 17.77
CA ALA A 63 15.33 10.31 17.17
C ALA A 63 14.84 10.15 15.72
N ALA A 64 15.62 10.69 14.78
CA ALA A 64 15.61 10.24 13.40
C ALA A 64 16.35 8.89 13.30
N GLY A 65 15.64 7.80 13.04
CA GLY A 65 16.26 6.55 12.64
C GLY A 65 15.68 5.34 13.35
N GLY A 66 14.67 4.72 12.75
CA GLY A 66 14.25 3.40 13.22
C GLY A 66 12.86 2.94 12.79
N VAL A 67 12.35 3.33 11.62
CA VAL A 67 11.02 2.84 11.19
C VAL A 67 11.09 1.39 10.68
N PHE A 68 12.26 0.94 10.24
CA PHE A 68 12.49 -0.42 9.74
C PHE A 68 13.50 -1.18 10.63
N GLY A 69 13.29 -1.21 11.93
CA GLY A 69 14.09 -2.02 12.84
C GLY A 69 13.29 -3.21 13.35
N PHE A 70 13.59 -4.43 12.90
CA PHE A 70 13.62 -5.61 13.77
C PHE A 70 14.28 -6.81 13.07
N LEU A 71 15.07 -7.53 13.87
CA LEU A 71 16.02 -8.60 13.56
C LEU A 71 15.38 -9.83 12.88
N GLY A 72 16.08 -10.38 11.88
CA GLY A 72 15.71 -11.55 11.06
C GLY A 72 15.94 -11.31 9.56
N ARG A 73 15.87 -12.35 8.71
CA ARG A 73 15.77 -12.14 7.24
C ARG A 73 14.52 -11.30 6.97
N PRO A 74 14.61 -10.20 6.19
CA PRO A 74 13.47 -9.32 5.97
C PRO A 74 12.33 -10.11 5.32
N ARG A 75 11.13 -10.00 5.89
CA ARG A 75 9.94 -10.61 5.26
C ARG A 75 9.66 -9.90 3.92
N ILE A 76 9.11 -10.61 2.93
CA ILE A 76 8.96 -10.09 1.56
C ILE A 76 8.08 -8.84 1.49
N GLU A 77 7.10 -8.71 2.38
CA GLU A 77 6.22 -7.56 2.56
C GLU A 77 7.06 -6.31 2.88
N ARG A 78 8.11 -6.47 3.68
CA ARG A 78 9.04 -5.39 4.05
C ARG A 78 10.02 -5.07 2.93
N VAL A 79 10.54 -6.08 2.23
CA VAL A 79 11.36 -5.87 1.02
C VAL A 79 10.58 -5.07 -0.02
N PHE A 80 9.33 -5.44 -0.27
CA PHE A 80 8.42 -4.71 -1.16
C PHE A 80 8.26 -3.24 -0.73
N ALA A 81 7.96 -2.99 0.55
CA ALA A 81 7.78 -1.64 1.07
C ALA A 81 9.06 -0.78 0.97
N GLU A 82 10.22 -1.37 1.24
CA GLU A 82 11.52 -0.70 1.16
C GLU A 82 11.89 -0.37 -0.30
N GLU A 83 11.69 -1.30 -1.23
CA GLU A 83 11.90 -1.05 -2.66
C GLU A 83 10.99 0.08 -3.18
N LEU A 84 9.70 0.02 -2.86
CA LEU A 84 8.72 1.02 -3.23
C LEU A 84 9.10 2.42 -2.68
N ALA A 85 9.48 2.51 -1.40
CA ALA A 85 9.90 3.76 -0.78
C ALA A 85 11.19 4.35 -1.37
N ARG A 86 12.12 3.50 -1.82
CA ARG A 86 13.39 3.95 -2.43
C ARG A 86 13.20 4.52 -3.82
N ARG A 87 12.31 3.91 -4.63
CA ARG A 87 12.09 4.32 -6.03
C ARG A 87 11.19 5.54 -6.17
N ILE A 88 10.41 5.88 -5.15
CA ILE A 88 9.51 7.04 -5.19
C ILE A 88 10.26 8.32 -4.79
N PRO A 89 10.33 9.36 -5.65
CA PRO A 89 11.07 10.60 -5.38
C PRO A 89 10.27 11.58 -4.51
N LEU A 90 9.97 11.20 -3.27
CA LEU A 90 9.19 12.01 -2.32
C LEU A 90 9.95 12.28 -1.01
N PRO A 91 9.53 13.31 -0.22
CA PRO A 91 10.02 13.49 1.13
C PRO A 91 9.69 12.27 2.01
N VAL A 92 10.46 12.04 3.07
CA VAL A 92 10.43 10.83 3.90
C VAL A 92 9.01 10.45 4.34
N ASP A 93 8.23 11.42 4.83
CA ASP A 93 6.87 11.18 5.31
C ASP A 93 5.90 10.77 4.20
N ALA A 94 6.10 11.28 2.99
CA ALA A 94 5.30 10.92 1.82
C ALA A 94 5.74 9.56 1.24
N LYS A 95 7.01 9.20 1.34
CA LYS A 95 7.52 7.86 1.00
C LYS A 95 6.90 6.78 1.89
N LEU A 96 6.81 7.02 3.20
CA LEU A 96 6.20 6.07 4.14
C LEU A 96 4.71 5.86 3.83
N SER A 97 3.96 6.94 3.54
CA SER A 97 2.57 6.81 3.09
C SER A 97 2.45 6.07 1.77
N ALA A 98 3.30 6.37 0.79
CA ALA A 98 3.29 5.66 -0.49
C ALA A 98 3.55 4.16 -0.31
N ALA A 99 4.54 3.81 0.52
CA ALA A 99 4.88 2.42 0.82
C ALA A 99 3.73 1.66 1.48
N ALA A 100 3.10 2.26 2.48
CA ALA A 100 1.95 1.67 3.17
C ALA A 100 0.74 1.49 2.23
N ARG A 101 0.45 2.48 1.39
CA ARG A 101 -0.66 2.38 0.44
C ARG A 101 -0.38 1.38 -0.67
N GLY A 102 0.85 1.30 -1.16
CA GLY A 102 1.25 0.26 -2.11
C GLY A 102 1.12 -1.15 -1.55
N LEU A 103 1.44 -1.35 -0.26
CA LEU A 103 1.18 -2.63 0.42
C LEU A 103 -0.31 -2.99 0.44
N GLN A 104 -1.18 -2.02 0.73
CA GLN A 104 -2.63 -2.27 0.77
C GLN A 104 -3.18 -2.59 -0.62
N ILE A 105 -2.72 -1.89 -1.67
CA ILE A 105 -3.12 -2.16 -3.06
C ILE A 105 -2.64 -3.56 -3.49
N ALA A 106 -1.39 -3.92 -3.18
CA ALA A 106 -0.87 -5.25 -3.45
C ALA A 106 -1.69 -6.33 -2.73
N GLY A 107 -2.10 -6.08 -1.48
CA GLY A 107 -2.97 -6.97 -0.73
C GLY A 107 -4.36 -7.14 -1.32
N ILE A 108 -4.97 -6.06 -1.83
CA ILE A 108 -6.25 -6.12 -2.56
C ILE A 108 -6.09 -6.96 -3.83
N TYR A 109 -5.05 -6.71 -4.62
CA TYR A 109 -4.74 -7.51 -5.81
C TYR A 109 -4.63 -9.00 -5.47
N ILE A 110 -3.90 -9.34 -4.41
CA ILE A 110 -3.75 -10.72 -3.95
C ILE A 110 -5.09 -11.35 -3.58
N CYS A 111 -5.97 -10.63 -2.89
CA CYS A 111 -7.30 -11.14 -2.53
C CYS A 111 -8.15 -11.43 -3.77
N ILE A 112 -8.11 -10.55 -4.78
CA ILE A 112 -8.87 -10.73 -6.03
C ILE A 112 -8.34 -11.93 -6.81
N VAL A 113 -7.04 -12.00 -7.08
CA VAL A 113 -6.44 -13.10 -7.83
C VAL A 113 -6.52 -14.42 -7.06
N GLY A 114 -6.55 -14.36 -5.73
CA GLY A 114 -6.79 -15.51 -4.86
C GLY A 114 -8.26 -15.92 -4.73
N ASN A 115 -9.18 -15.30 -5.47
CA ASN A 115 -10.63 -15.52 -5.43
C ASN A 115 -11.21 -15.46 -3.99
N ARG A 116 -10.72 -14.51 -3.19
CA ARG A 116 -11.22 -14.25 -1.84
C ARG A 116 -12.28 -13.18 -1.88
N ASP A 117 -13.26 -13.29 -0.99
CA ASP A 117 -14.24 -12.22 -0.79
C ASP A 117 -13.53 -10.92 -0.35
N LEU A 118 -13.82 -9.84 -1.06
CA LEU A 118 -13.29 -8.52 -0.75
C LEU A 118 -13.84 -7.98 0.57
N ALA A 119 -15.01 -8.43 1.03
CA ALA A 119 -15.52 -8.14 2.37
C ALA A 119 -14.55 -8.62 3.48
N ASP A 120 -13.81 -9.70 3.21
CA ASP A 120 -12.80 -10.27 4.11
C ASP A 120 -11.39 -9.72 3.90
N CYS A 121 -11.18 -8.87 2.89
CA CYS A 121 -9.87 -8.28 2.62
C CYS A 121 -9.49 -7.26 3.71
N ALA A 122 -8.54 -7.61 4.58
CA ALA A 122 -8.04 -6.73 5.62
C ALA A 122 -7.46 -5.42 5.06
N CYS A 123 -6.72 -5.46 3.94
CA CYS A 123 -6.19 -4.27 3.29
C CYS A 123 -7.30 -3.30 2.85
N LEU A 124 -8.38 -3.81 2.26
CA LEU A 124 -9.53 -3.02 1.87
C LEU A 124 -10.24 -2.40 3.09
N ARG A 125 -10.45 -3.23 4.13
CA ARG A 125 -11.07 -2.81 5.38
C ARG A 125 -10.29 -1.71 6.08
N GLU A 126 -8.97 -1.78 6.06
CA GLU A 126 -8.12 -0.74 6.64
C GLU A 126 -8.18 0.58 5.88
N ILE A 127 -8.19 0.55 4.54
CA ILE A 127 -8.42 1.76 3.74
C ILE A 127 -9.79 2.36 4.08
N LEU A 128 -10.84 1.54 4.09
CA LEU A 128 -12.20 1.99 4.41
C LEU A 128 -12.30 2.62 5.80
N LYS A 129 -11.67 2.00 6.82
CA LYS A 129 -11.67 2.52 8.19
C LYS A 129 -10.88 3.82 8.34
N ALA A 130 -9.76 3.95 7.65
CA ALA A 130 -8.89 5.12 7.77
C ALA A 130 -9.38 6.31 6.91
N GLU A 131 -10.04 6.04 5.78
CA GLU A 131 -10.23 7.04 4.73
C GLU A 131 -11.68 7.19 4.21
N GLY A 132 -12.56 6.21 4.47
CA GLY A 132 -13.95 6.23 3.98
C GLY A 132 -14.13 5.80 2.52
N LYS A 133 -15.39 5.56 2.10
CA LYS A 133 -15.74 4.98 0.78
C LYS A 133 -15.33 5.84 -0.42
N GLU A 134 -15.54 7.16 -0.36
CA GLU A 134 -15.18 8.06 -1.48
C GLU A 134 -13.67 8.18 -1.69
N ARG A 135 -12.90 7.99 -0.62
CA ARG A 135 -11.45 8.08 -0.67
C ARG A 135 -10.84 6.78 -1.16
N LEU A 136 -11.42 5.62 -0.80
CA LEU A 136 -11.14 4.34 -1.44
C LEU A 136 -11.33 4.42 -2.96
N LYS A 137 -12.43 5.03 -3.42
CA LYS A 137 -12.74 5.18 -4.85
C LYS A 137 -11.61 5.91 -5.59
N ARG A 138 -11.13 7.03 -5.02
CA ARG A 138 -9.99 7.80 -5.55
C ARG A 138 -8.67 7.04 -5.47
N LEU A 139 -8.46 6.27 -4.39
CA LEU A 139 -7.29 5.40 -4.22
C LEU A 139 -7.21 4.34 -5.32
N MET A 140 -8.34 3.72 -5.65
CA MET A 140 -8.42 2.71 -6.70
C MET A 140 -8.25 3.32 -8.09
N GLN A 141 -8.80 4.50 -8.35
CA GLN A 141 -8.51 5.25 -9.59
C GLN A 141 -7.02 5.60 -9.70
N GLY A 142 -6.39 6.08 -8.62
CA GLY A 142 -4.96 6.38 -8.60
C GLY A 142 -4.08 5.15 -8.78
N ALA A 143 -4.48 4.00 -8.22
CA ALA A 143 -3.79 2.72 -8.40
C ALA A 143 -3.80 2.21 -9.85
N LEU A 144 -4.82 2.61 -10.63
CA LEU A 144 -4.94 2.29 -12.05
C LEU A 144 -4.17 3.28 -12.95
N GLU A 145 -3.96 4.51 -12.49
CA GLU A 145 -3.27 5.55 -13.28
C GLU A 145 -1.76 5.58 -13.03
N ASP A 146 -1.31 5.86 -11.81
CA ASP A 146 0.12 5.85 -11.44
C ASP A 146 0.28 5.89 -9.91
N TRP A 147 1.08 4.95 -9.37
CA TRP A 147 1.31 4.84 -7.94
C TRP A 147 2.13 6.01 -7.36
N GLN A 148 2.84 6.78 -8.19
CA GLN A 148 3.47 8.06 -7.79
C GLN A 148 2.43 9.10 -7.32
N GLY A 149 1.20 9.02 -7.83
CA GLY A 149 0.11 9.94 -7.47
C GLY A 149 -0.58 9.60 -6.15
N LEU A 150 -0.33 8.42 -5.56
CA LEU A 150 -0.99 7.97 -4.33
C LEU A 150 -0.85 8.98 -3.19
N PRO A 151 0.32 9.59 -2.93
CA PRO A 151 0.45 10.54 -1.82
C PRO A 151 -0.18 11.91 -2.12
N ARG A 152 -0.19 12.36 -3.40
CA ARG A 152 -0.73 13.66 -3.81
C ARG A 152 -2.26 13.68 -3.80
N ARG A 153 -2.89 12.62 -4.33
CA ARG A 153 -4.37 12.50 -4.38
C ARG A 153 -5.00 12.26 -3.00
N MET A 154 -4.17 12.05 -1.97
CA MET A 154 -4.57 12.09 -0.58
C MET A 154 -4.60 13.51 0.02
N ARG A 155 -3.81 14.46 -0.54
CA ARG A 155 -3.63 15.83 -0.02
C ARG A 155 -4.67 16.84 -0.54
N GLU A 156 -5.15 16.69 -1.76
CA GLU A 156 -6.09 17.63 -2.41
C GLU A 156 -7.50 17.66 -1.78
N GLY A 157 -7.78 16.86 -0.75
CA GLY A 157 -9.00 16.94 0.07
C GLY A 157 -8.83 17.72 1.39
N MET A 158 -7.71 18.42 1.60
CA MET A 158 -7.47 19.24 2.80
C MET A 158 -7.49 20.75 2.50
N THR A 159 -7.83 21.14 1.27
CA THR A 159 -7.95 22.55 0.82
C THR A 159 -9.37 22.95 0.41
N GLU A 160 -10.37 22.11 0.68
CA GLU A 160 -11.77 22.51 0.64
C GLU A 160 -12.39 22.31 2.03
N LEU A 161 -11.94 23.12 2.99
CA LEU A 161 -12.69 23.59 4.14
C LEU A 161 -12.11 24.95 4.56
#